data_AF-A0A506V5X6-F1
#
_entry.id   AF-A0A506V5X6-F1
#
_cell.length_a   1.000
_cell.length_b   1.000
_cell.length_c   1.000
_cell.angle_alpha   90.00
_cell.angle_beta   90.00
_cell.angle_gamma   90.00
#
_symmetry.space_group_name_H-M   'P 1'
#
loop_
_entity.id
_entity.type
_entity.pdbx_description
1 polymer ?
#
loop_
_entity_poly.entity_id
_entity_poly.type
_entity_poly.pdbx_seq_one_letter_code
_entity_poly.pdbx_strand_id
1 'polypeptide(L)'
;MMRLLALLLAASLATLSVVYWRLSVAESDLAQAQRAIGTLSAGIESRDRAINRLNEEARESAKREATLRLQQGRASSAAINRELQIQRENDANPTLRSWSATALPDDVIRLHTRPAFSNARAYLDWLSACDQLSGAGKSPEDAGRSGGG
;
A
#
# COMPACT_ATOMS: atom_id res chain seq x y z
N MET A 1 -50.67 -88.92 2.79
CA MET A 1 -49.24 -88.55 2.68
C MET A 1 -48.92 -87.57 1.55
N MET A 2 -49.33 -87.81 0.29
CA MET A 2 -48.95 -86.97 -0.88
C MET A 2 -49.24 -85.46 -0.73
N ARG A 3 -50.39 -85.08 -0.17
CA ARG A 3 -50.75 -83.66 0.02
C ARG A 3 -49.85 -82.93 1.02
N LEU A 4 -49.40 -83.60 2.08
CA LEU A 4 -48.49 -83.02 3.07
C LEU A 4 -47.08 -82.82 2.50
N LEU A 5 -46.60 -83.77 1.71
CA LEU A 5 -45.33 -83.64 0.98
C LEU A 5 -45.37 -82.48 -0.02
N ALA A 6 -46.47 -82.35 -0.76
CA ALA A 6 -46.65 -81.24 -1.70
C ALA A 6 -46.66 -79.87 -0.98
N LEU A 7 -47.30 -79.76 0.19
CA LEU A 7 -47.30 -78.53 0.98
C LEU A 7 -45.93 -78.20 1.56
N LEU A 8 -45.19 -79.19 2.05
CA LEU A 8 -43.82 -78.99 2.53
C LEU A 8 -42.88 -78.54 1.42
N LEU A 9 -43.02 -79.11 0.23
CA LEU A 9 -42.21 -78.75 -0.94
C LEU A 9 -42.58 -77.35 -1.45
N ALA A 10 -43.86 -77.00 -1.47
CA ALA A 10 -44.29 -75.64 -1.79
C ALA A 10 -43.76 -74.62 -0.78
N ALA A 11 -43.77 -74.95 0.52
CA ALA A 11 -43.23 -74.10 1.58
C ALA A 11 -41.71 -73.93 1.45
N SER A 12 -40.95 -74.98 1.12
CA SER A 12 -39.51 -74.88 0.93
C SER A 12 -39.13 -74.08 -0.31
N LEU A 13 -39.89 -74.21 -1.41
CA LEU A 13 -39.69 -73.34 -2.59
C LEU A 13 -40.00 -71.88 -2.25
N ALA A 14 -41.07 -71.61 -1.50
CA ALA A 14 -41.42 -70.25 -1.12
C ALA A 14 -40.32 -69.59 -0.26
N THR A 15 -39.75 -70.32 0.71
CA THR A 15 -38.64 -69.79 1.52
C THR A 15 -37.38 -69.56 0.68
N LEU A 16 -37.04 -70.47 -0.25
CA LEU A 16 -35.92 -70.31 -1.17
C LEU A 16 -36.09 -69.08 -2.07
N SER A 17 -37.28 -68.85 -2.61
CA SER A 17 -37.57 -67.67 -3.43
C SER A 17 -37.40 -66.36 -2.64
N VAL A 18 -37.85 -66.34 -1.38
CA VAL A 18 -37.67 -65.17 -0.49
C VAL A 18 -36.19 -64.93 -0.18
N VAL A 19 -35.43 -65.98 0.14
CA VAL A 19 -33.99 -65.89 0.41
C VAL A 19 -33.22 -65.40 -0.83
N TYR A 20 -33.54 -65.94 -2.01
CA TYR A 20 -32.95 -65.51 -3.27
C TYR A 20 -33.22 -64.02 -3.55
N TRP A 21 -34.47 -63.59 -3.35
CA TRP A 21 -34.83 -62.18 -3.51
C TRP A 21 -34.08 -61.28 -2.52
N ARG A 22 -34.00 -61.66 -1.23
CA ARG A 22 -33.25 -60.88 -0.22
C ARG A 22 -31.76 -60.78 -0.56
N LEU A 23 -31.15 -61.85 -1.06
CA LEU A 23 -29.76 -61.85 -1.48
C LEU A 23 -29.54 -60.90 -2.66
N SER A 24 -30.43 -60.95 -3.67
CA SER A 24 -30.36 -60.07 -4.84
C SER A 24 -30.50 -58.59 -4.49
N VAL A 25 -31.35 -58.25 -3.52
CA VAL A 25 -31.50 -56.87 -3.02
C VAL A 25 -30.25 -56.44 -2.25
N ALA A 26 -29.70 -57.30 -1.39
CA ALA A 26 -28.48 -57.00 -0.64
C ALA A 26 -27.27 -56.73 -1.56
N GLU A 27 -27.12 -57.48 -2.66
CA GLU A 27 -26.10 -57.22 -3.68
C GLU A 27 -26.29 -55.85 -4.34
N SER A 28 -27.54 -55.47 -4.63
CA SER A 28 -27.84 -54.18 -5.24
C SER A 28 -27.54 -52.99 -4.31
N ASP A 29 -27.83 -53.13 -3.01
CA ASP A 29 -27.53 -52.11 -2.00
C ASP A 29 -26.02 -51.91 -1.85
N LEU A 30 -25.24 -53.00 -1.85
CA LEU A 30 -23.78 -52.94 -1.79
C LEU A 30 -23.19 -52.24 -3.02
N ALA A 31 -23.69 -52.57 -4.21
CA ALA A 31 -23.29 -51.91 -5.44
C ALA A 31 -23.61 -50.41 -5.43
N GLN A 32 -24.77 -50.02 -4.89
CA GLN A 32 -25.16 -48.61 -4.75
C GLN A 32 -24.28 -47.88 -3.73
N ALA A 33 -24.02 -48.49 -2.56
CA ALA A 33 -23.13 -47.94 -1.54
C ALA A 33 -21.71 -47.74 -2.09
N GLN A 34 -21.19 -48.70 -2.86
CA GLN A 34 -19.87 -48.61 -3.45
C GLN A 34 -19.77 -47.50 -4.50
N ARG A 35 -20.82 -47.31 -5.33
CA ARG A 35 -20.90 -46.15 -6.24
C ARG A 35 -20.97 -44.84 -5.47
N ALA A 36 -21.79 -44.77 -4.42
CA ALA A 36 -21.91 -43.58 -3.59
C ALA A 36 -20.57 -43.20 -2.96
N ILE A 37 -19.86 -44.17 -2.39
CA ILE A 37 -18.49 -43.98 -1.86
C ILE A 37 -17.56 -43.47 -2.96
N GLY A 38 -17.56 -44.09 -4.14
CA GLY A 38 -16.74 -43.65 -5.27
C GLY A 38 -17.02 -42.19 -5.67
N THR A 39 -18.30 -41.80 -5.73
CA THR A 39 -18.68 -40.41 -6.04
C THR A 39 -18.27 -39.43 -4.93
N LEU A 40 -18.39 -39.83 -3.66
CA LEU A 40 -18.00 -39.01 -2.52
C LEU A 40 -16.48 -38.83 -2.49
N SER A 41 -15.70 -39.90 -2.71
CA SER A 41 -14.25 -39.85 -2.78
C SER A 41 -13.77 -38.94 -3.90
N ALA A 42 -14.35 -39.05 -5.11
CA ALA A 42 -14.03 -38.13 -6.21
C ALA A 42 -14.40 -36.67 -5.87
N GLY A 43 -15.53 -36.47 -5.19
CA GLY A 43 -15.95 -35.16 -4.70
C GLY A 43 -14.99 -34.56 -3.66
N ILE A 44 -14.51 -35.38 -2.72
CA ILE A 44 -13.51 -34.99 -1.71
C ILE A 44 -12.20 -34.64 -2.40
N GLU A 45 -11.69 -35.47 -3.30
CA GLU A 45 -10.44 -35.20 -4.02
C GLU A 45 -10.52 -33.90 -4.85
N SER A 46 -11.67 -33.62 -5.46
CA SER A 46 -11.89 -32.35 -6.14
C SER A 46 -11.86 -31.16 -5.18
N ARG A 47 -12.47 -31.29 -4.00
CA ARG A 47 -12.46 -30.23 -2.98
C ARG A 47 -11.08 -30.03 -2.38
N ASP A 48 -10.35 -31.09 -2.10
CA ASP A 48 -8.98 -31.03 -1.58
C ASP A 48 -8.06 -30.31 -2.57
N ARG A 49 -8.18 -30.59 -3.88
CA ARG A 49 -7.46 -29.85 -4.90
C ARG A 49 -7.81 -28.36 -4.91
N ALA A 50 -9.09 -28.02 -4.78
CA ALA A 50 -9.54 -26.62 -4.71
C ALA A 50 -9.02 -25.91 -3.45
N ILE A 51 -9.08 -26.57 -2.29
CA ILE A 51 -8.57 -26.05 -1.01
C ILE A 51 -7.06 -25.82 -1.10
N ASN A 52 -6.31 -26.79 -1.63
CA ASN A 52 -4.86 -26.66 -1.80
C ASN A 52 -4.50 -25.49 -2.70
N ARG A 53 -5.22 -25.31 -3.81
CA ARG A 53 -5.03 -24.16 -4.71
C ARG A 53 -5.32 -22.84 -4.00
N LEU A 54 -6.47 -22.73 -3.33
CA LEU A 54 -6.86 -21.51 -2.61
C LEU A 54 -5.86 -21.17 -1.49
N ASN A 55 -5.35 -22.19 -0.80
CA ASN A 55 -4.35 -22.01 0.25
C ASN A 55 -3.02 -21.51 -0.33
N GLU A 56 -2.58 -22.04 -1.47
CA GLU A 56 -1.37 -21.56 -2.14
C GLU A 56 -1.53 -20.11 -2.62
N GLU A 57 -2.67 -19.79 -3.24
CA GLU A 57 -2.98 -18.41 -3.67
C GLU A 57 -3.01 -17.45 -2.47
N ALA A 58 -3.60 -17.86 -1.33
CA ALA A 58 -3.64 -17.07 -0.11
C ALA A 58 -2.24 -16.89 0.54
N ARG A 59 -1.38 -17.91 0.47
CA ARG A 59 0.01 -17.80 0.93
C ARG A 59 0.80 -16.83 0.07
N GLU A 60 0.61 -16.88 -1.25
CA GLU A 60 1.28 -15.96 -2.17
C GLU A 60 0.78 -14.53 -1.99
N SER A 61 -0.53 -14.32 -1.82
CA SER A 61 -1.08 -12.99 -1.53
C SER A 61 -0.54 -12.43 -0.21
N ALA A 62 -0.49 -13.24 0.86
CA ALA A 62 0.05 -12.84 2.15
C ALA A 62 1.54 -12.44 2.06
N LYS A 63 2.35 -13.18 1.28
CA LYS A 63 3.75 -12.81 1.01
C LYS A 63 3.88 -11.49 0.26
N ARG A 64 3.03 -11.26 -0.75
CA ARG A 64 2.98 -10.00 -1.51
C ARG A 64 2.60 -8.83 -0.60
N GLU A 65 1.58 -9.00 0.21
CA GLU A 65 1.13 -7.99 1.17
C GLU A 65 2.21 -7.67 2.22
N ALA A 66 2.88 -8.69 2.77
CA ALA A 66 3.99 -8.49 3.70
C ALA A 66 5.15 -7.71 3.05
N THR A 67 5.47 -8.01 1.79
CA THR A 67 6.50 -7.30 1.04
C THR A 67 6.12 -5.85 0.78
N LEU A 68 4.86 -5.58 0.43
CA LEU A 68 4.34 -4.23 0.26
C LEU A 68 4.40 -3.43 1.57
N ARG A 69 3.99 -4.03 2.70
CA ARG A 69 4.11 -3.40 4.03
C ARG A 69 5.56 -3.07 4.38
N LEU A 70 6.49 -3.97 4.09
CA LEU A 70 7.91 -3.75 4.32
C LEU A 70 8.46 -2.60 3.46
N GLN A 71 8.06 -2.53 2.19
CA GLN A 71 8.43 -1.44 1.28
C GLN A 71 7.85 -0.10 1.75
N GLN A 72 6.58 -0.07 2.18
CA GLN A 72 5.96 1.11 2.76
C GLN A 72 6.71 1.57 4.02
N GLY A 73 7.02 0.66 4.94
CA GLY A 73 7.79 1.00 6.15
C GLY A 73 9.17 1.56 5.82
N ARG A 74 9.89 0.98 4.84
CA ARG A 74 11.17 1.51 4.37
C ARG A 74 11.03 2.89 3.74
N ALA A 75 10.02 3.11 2.92
CA ALA A 75 9.75 4.40 2.30
C ALA A 75 9.42 5.47 3.34
N SER A 76 8.59 5.15 4.34
CA SER A 76 8.28 6.04 5.46
C SER A 76 9.53 6.41 6.26
N SER A 77 10.37 5.43 6.62
CA SER A 77 11.63 5.70 7.33
C SER A 77 12.60 6.53 6.49
N ALA A 78 12.70 6.27 5.18
CA ALA A 78 13.53 7.06 4.28
C ALA A 78 13.03 8.50 4.16
N ALA A 79 11.71 8.71 4.10
CA ALA A 79 11.10 10.05 4.08
C ALA A 79 11.41 10.83 5.36
N ILE A 80 11.25 10.21 6.53
CA ILE A 80 11.59 10.82 7.82
C ILE A 80 13.08 11.17 7.89
N ASN A 81 13.96 10.25 7.47
CA ASN A 81 15.40 10.53 7.45
C ASN A 81 15.77 11.68 6.52
N ARG A 82 15.10 11.79 5.37
CA ARG A 82 15.31 12.88 4.42
C ARG A 82 14.88 14.22 5.01
N GLU A 83 13.74 14.25 5.68
CA GLU A 83 13.24 15.44 6.38
C GLU A 83 14.21 15.88 7.48
N LEU A 84 14.66 14.95 8.32
CA LEU A 84 15.67 15.23 9.36
C LEU A 84 17.01 15.69 8.77
N GLN A 85 17.39 15.20 7.60
CA GLN A 85 18.59 15.66 6.92
C GLN A 85 18.41 17.10 6.42
N ILE A 86 17.29 17.42 5.77
CA ILE A 86 16.98 18.79 5.32
C ILE A 86 16.98 19.76 6.50
N GLN A 87 16.34 19.38 7.61
CA GLN A 87 16.34 20.20 8.83
C GLN A 87 17.76 20.41 9.36
N ARG A 88 18.57 19.35 9.44
CA ARG A 88 19.98 19.48 9.85
C ARG A 88 20.81 20.34 8.92
N GLU A 89 20.66 20.21 7.61
CA GLU A 89 21.39 21.06 6.65
C GLU A 89 20.95 22.52 6.76
N ASN A 90 19.66 22.76 7.00
CA ASN A 90 19.12 24.10 7.26
C ASN A 90 19.57 24.67 8.61
N ASP A 91 19.68 23.86 9.66
CA ASP A 91 20.17 24.24 11.00
C ASP A 91 21.69 24.45 11.01
N ALA A 92 22.44 23.60 10.32
CA ALA A 92 23.89 23.68 10.19
C ALA A 92 24.36 24.83 9.28
N ASN A 93 23.44 25.50 8.58
CA ASN A 93 23.71 26.75 7.89
C ASN A 93 23.11 27.95 8.65
N PRO A 94 23.60 28.26 9.87
CA PRO A 94 23.11 29.39 10.65
C PRO A 94 23.38 30.72 9.91
N THR A 95 24.36 30.76 9.02
CA THR A 95 24.68 31.89 8.15
C THR A 95 23.55 32.19 7.17
N LEU A 96 22.94 31.17 6.55
CA LEU A 96 21.79 31.37 5.66
C LEU A 96 20.56 31.84 6.45
N ARG A 97 20.37 31.29 7.66
CA ARG A 97 19.27 31.69 8.56
C ARG A 97 19.43 33.11 9.09
N SER A 98 20.65 33.53 9.43
CA SER A 98 20.91 34.90 9.84
C SER A 98 20.76 35.87 8.67
N TRP A 99 21.24 35.50 7.47
CA TRP A 99 21.02 36.28 6.25
C TRP A 99 19.53 36.45 5.92
N SER A 100 18.73 35.39 6.01
CA SER A 100 17.29 35.48 5.70
C SER A 100 16.48 36.20 6.78
N ALA A 101 16.89 36.13 8.04
CA ALA A 101 16.26 36.86 9.15
C ALA A 101 16.68 38.33 9.22
N THR A 102 17.78 38.71 8.55
CA THR A 102 18.22 40.11 8.49
C THR A 102 17.27 40.90 7.59
N ALA A 103 16.77 42.04 8.08
CA ALA A 103 15.95 42.93 7.28
C ALA A 103 16.69 43.32 5.99
N LEU A 104 16.01 43.26 4.84
CA LEU A 104 16.63 43.67 3.58
C LEU A 104 17.12 45.11 3.70
N PRO A 105 18.35 45.41 3.24
CA PRO A 105 18.83 46.79 3.21
C PRO A 105 17.87 47.69 2.43
N ASP A 106 17.63 48.90 2.92
CA ASP A 106 16.73 49.87 2.29
C ASP A 106 17.06 50.12 0.81
N ASP A 107 18.32 50.00 0.43
CA ASP A 107 18.75 50.14 -0.97
C ASP A 107 18.21 49.01 -1.86
N VAL A 108 18.17 47.78 -1.36
CA VAL A 108 17.60 46.62 -2.08
C VAL A 108 16.08 46.75 -2.14
N ILE A 109 15.46 47.17 -1.03
CA ILE A 109 14.01 47.45 -0.98
C ILE A 109 13.67 48.54 -1.99
N ARG A 110 14.46 49.63 -2.06
CA ARG A 110 14.27 50.73 -2.99
C ARG A 110 14.46 50.31 -4.45
N LEU A 111 15.37 49.39 -4.73
CA LEU A 111 15.57 48.81 -6.06
C LEU A 111 14.36 47.97 -6.51
N HIS A 112 13.78 47.21 -5.58
CA HIS A 112 12.65 46.33 -5.85
C HIS A 112 11.30 47.06 -5.79
N THR A 113 11.25 48.24 -5.16
CA THR A 113 10.09 49.11 -5.09
C THR A 113 9.91 49.78 -6.45
N ARG A 114 9.03 49.21 -7.27
CA ARG A 114 8.70 49.74 -8.60
C ARG A 114 7.67 50.86 -8.48
N PRO A 115 7.98 52.10 -8.91
CA PRO A 115 6.98 53.15 -9.06
C PRO A 115 5.93 52.80 -10.12
N ALA A 116 4.70 53.26 -9.95
CA ALA A 116 3.69 53.18 -11.01
C ALA A 116 4.02 54.22 -12.10
N PHE A 117 4.20 53.78 -13.35
CA PHE A 117 4.53 54.66 -14.47
C PHE A 117 3.29 54.89 -15.35
N SER A 118 3.03 56.15 -15.72
CA SER A 118 1.91 56.54 -16.58
C SER A 118 2.24 56.50 -18.08
N ASN A 119 3.52 56.39 -18.46
CA ASN A 119 3.97 56.30 -19.85
C ASN A 119 5.32 55.54 -19.97
N ALA A 120 5.60 55.00 -21.16
CA ALA A 120 6.78 54.17 -21.41
C ALA A 120 8.12 54.94 -21.34
N ARG A 121 8.11 56.24 -21.63
CA ARG A 121 9.33 57.07 -21.56
C ARG A 121 9.78 57.27 -20.12
N ALA A 122 8.85 57.53 -19.21
CA ALA A 122 9.10 57.63 -17.78
C ALA A 122 9.63 56.32 -17.17
N TYR A 123 9.22 55.17 -17.72
CA TYR A 123 9.77 53.88 -17.33
C TYR A 123 11.24 53.72 -17.74
N LEU A 124 11.58 54.05 -18.99
CA LEU A 124 12.94 53.94 -19.50
C LEU A 124 13.90 54.89 -18.77
N ASP A 125 13.45 56.10 -18.46
CA ASP A 125 14.25 57.10 -17.74
C ASP A 125 14.58 56.64 -16.30
N TRP A 126 13.60 56.06 -15.60
CA TRP A 126 13.80 55.46 -14.27
C TRP A 126 14.75 54.25 -14.30
N LEU A 127 14.64 53.39 -15.32
CA LEU A 127 15.50 52.22 -15.47
C LEU A 127 16.97 52.64 -15.70
N SER A 128 17.19 53.64 -16.56
CA SER A 128 18.52 54.19 -16.84
C SER A 128 19.13 54.94 -15.64
N ALA A 129 18.31 55.50 -14.76
CA ALA A 129 18.76 56.09 -13.50
C ALA A 129 19.11 55.03 -12.43
N CYS A 130 18.43 53.88 -12.42
CA CYS A 130 18.76 52.77 -11.52
C CYS A 130 20.10 52.10 -11.86
N ASP A 131 20.48 52.02 -13.14
CA ASP A 131 21.76 51.45 -13.60
C ASP A 131 22.99 52.28 -13.17
N GLN A 132 22.78 53.55 -12.78
CA GLN A 132 23.83 54.51 -12.40
C GLN A 132 24.09 54.61 -10.88
N LEU A 133 23.60 53.67 -10.06
CA LEU A 133 23.84 53.72 -8.62
C LEU A 133 25.33 53.59 -8.28
N SER A 134 25.84 54.60 -7.57
CA SER A 134 27.24 54.75 -7.16
C SER A 134 27.68 53.71 -6.13
N GLY A 135 28.95 53.27 -6.24
CA GLY A 135 29.58 52.25 -5.41
C GLY A 135 29.44 52.48 -3.90
N ALA A 136 29.25 51.37 -3.19
CA ALA A 136 29.13 51.30 -1.74
C ALA A 136 30.35 51.87 -1.00
N GLY A 137 30.10 52.48 0.16
CA GLY A 137 31.08 52.55 1.24
C GLY A 137 31.49 53.94 1.69
N LYS A 138 30.69 54.53 2.58
CA LYS A 138 31.23 55.39 3.64
C LYS A 138 30.38 55.22 4.89
N SER A 139 30.87 54.35 5.77
CA SER A 139 30.45 54.31 7.18
C SER A 139 30.81 55.67 7.81
N PRO A 140 29.93 56.30 8.61
CA PRO A 140 30.26 57.56 9.24
C PRO A 140 31.28 57.29 10.36
N GLU A 141 32.43 57.92 10.19
CA GLU A 141 33.47 58.10 11.18
C GLU A 141 32.88 58.90 12.35
N ASP A 142 32.89 58.29 13.54
CA ASP A 142 32.39 58.87 14.78
C ASP A 142 33.31 60.01 15.22
N ALA A 143 32.88 61.24 14.94
CA ALA A 143 33.54 62.47 15.37
C ALA A 143 32.69 63.18 16.43
N GLY A 144 33.05 62.99 17.71
CA GLY A 144 32.54 63.78 18.83
C GLY A 144 33.45 63.68 20.06
N ARG A 145 34.40 64.61 20.23
CA ARG A 145 34.32 65.75 21.18
C ARG A 145 34.77 65.39 22.62
N SER A 146 36.01 65.66 23.03
CA SER A 146 36.59 66.95 23.49
C SER A 146 36.08 67.44 24.87
N GLY A 147 37.02 67.59 25.82
CA GLY A 147 36.95 68.28 27.12
C GLY A 147 37.65 67.45 28.21
N GLY A 148 38.72 67.85 28.91
CA GLY A 148 39.29 69.15 29.24
C GLY A 148 39.45 69.23 30.76
N GLY A 149 40.68 69.36 31.28
CA GLY A 149 40.97 69.52 32.72
C GLY A 149 41.97 68.52 33.27
#